data_AF-G0HQN1-F1
#
_entry.id   AF-G0HQN1-F1
#
_cell.length_a   1.000
_cell.length_b   1.000
_cell.length_c   1.000
_cell.angle_alpha   90.00
_cell.angle_beta   90.00
_cell.angle_gamma   90.00
#
_symmetry.space_group_name_H-M   'P 1'
#
loop_
_entity.id
_entity.type
_entity.pdbx_description
1 polymer ?
#
loop_
_entity_poly.entity_id
_entity_poly.type
_entity_poly.pdbx_seq_one_letter_code
_entity_poly.pdbx_strand_id
1 'polypeptide(L)'
;MCVLLAAAEDGELSGQRLKTRLERRYDTRIEPKSFYGALDALESAGFVTHREDGIADKYSLTDAGERRLRDQFEWMREALGEDG
;
A
#
# COMPACT_ATOMS: atom_id res chain seq x y z
N MET A 1 -0.20 -3.64 -1.07
CA MET A 1 0.46 -2.31 -1.02
C MET A 1 -0.05 -1.47 0.15
N CYS A 2 -1.37 -1.29 0.33
CA CYS A 2 -1.93 -0.48 1.42
C CYS A 2 -1.41 -0.88 2.81
N VAL A 3 -1.33 -2.18 3.13
CA VAL A 3 -0.75 -2.65 4.40
C VAL A 3 0.70 -2.21 4.63
N LEU A 4 1.50 -2.10 3.58
CA LEU A 4 2.90 -1.65 3.70
C LEU A 4 3.00 -0.15 3.96
N LEU A 5 2.05 0.63 3.43
CA LEU A 5 1.92 2.06 3.71
C LEU A 5 1.40 2.29 5.13
N ALA A 6 0.39 1.53 5.56
CA ALA A 6 -0.12 1.58 6.94
C ALA A 6 0.93 1.16 7.99
N ALA A 7 1.86 0.29 7.62
CA ALA A 7 2.99 -0.12 8.47
C ALA A 7 4.25 0.77 8.29
N ALA A 8 4.16 1.89 7.58
CA ALA A 8 5.25 2.84 7.49
C ALA A 8 5.35 3.66 8.79
N GLU A 9 6.56 3.78 9.35
CA GLU A 9 6.79 4.51 10.61
C GLU A 9 6.37 5.98 10.50
N ASP A 10 6.61 6.60 9.36
CA ASP A 10 6.26 8.00 9.06
C ASP A 10 4.91 8.14 8.34
N GLY A 11 4.13 7.06 8.17
CA GLY A 11 2.87 7.07 7.41
C GLY A 11 3.03 7.20 5.88
N GLU A 12 4.27 7.31 5.38
CA GLU A 12 4.59 7.44 3.96
C GLU A 12 5.82 6.60 3.56
N LEU A 13 5.87 6.18 2.29
CA LEU A 13 7.02 5.48 1.70
C LEU A 13 7.30 5.98 0.29
N SER A 14 8.57 6.01 -0.11
CA SER A 14 8.88 6.21 -1.52
C SER A 14 8.43 5.02 -2.37
N GLY A 15 8.05 5.27 -3.63
CA GLY A 15 7.63 4.20 -4.55
C GLY A 15 8.65 3.06 -4.63
N GLN A 16 9.94 3.38 -4.67
CA GLN A 16 11.02 2.39 -4.65
C GLN A 16 11.07 1.58 -3.35
N ARG A 17 10.94 2.21 -2.17
CA ARG A 17 10.89 1.48 -0.88
C ARG A 17 9.68 0.57 -0.80
N LEU A 18 8.52 1.04 -1.27
CA LEU A 18 7.29 0.26 -1.30
C LEU A 18 7.45 -0.98 -2.20
N LYS A 19 8.02 -0.80 -3.41
CA LYS A 19 8.35 -1.90 -4.33
C LYS A 19 9.29 -2.92 -3.68
N THR A 20 10.41 -2.47 -3.12
CA THR A 20 11.38 -3.37 -2.49
C THR A 20 10.80 -4.14 -1.30
N ARG A 21 9.98 -3.49 -0.46
CA ARG A 21 9.28 -4.18 0.64
C ARG A 21 8.29 -5.23 0.12
N LEU A 22 7.59 -4.92 -0.97
CA LEU A 22 6.65 -5.84 -1.60
C LEU A 22 7.37 -7.05 -2.20
N GLU A 23 8.44 -6.84 -2.96
CA GLU A 23 9.25 -7.91 -3.55
C GLU A 23 9.84 -8.83 -2.48
N ARG A 24 10.34 -8.27 -1.37
CA ARG A 24 10.83 -9.05 -0.22
C ARG A 24 9.73 -9.85 0.47
N ARG A 25 8.53 -9.28 0.63
CA ARG A 25 7.43 -9.95 1.34
C ARG A 25 6.93 -11.19 0.59
N TYR A 26 6.91 -11.12 -0.73
CA TYR A 26 6.41 -12.17 -1.60
C TYR A 26 7.51 -13.01 -2.26
N ASP A 27 8.78 -12.76 -1.91
CA ASP A 27 9.96 -13.37 -2.52
C ASP A 27 9.89 -13.41 -4.05
N THR A 28 9.43 -12.31 -4.65
CA THR A 28 9.14 -12.23 -6.08
C THR A 28 9.58 -10.91 -6.65
N ARG A 29 10.05 -10.92 -7.90
CA ARG A 29 10.44 -9.71 -8.61
C ARG A 29 9.23 -9.13 -9.33
N ILE A 30 8.98 -7.85 -9.12
CA ILE A 30 7.83 -7.15 -9.70
C ILE A 30 8.33 -6.22 -10.78
N GLU A 31 7.73 -6.32 -11.96
CA GLU A 31 8.04 -5.42 -13.06
C GLU A 31 7.64 -3.98 -12.68
N PRO A 32 8.52 -2.98 -12.93
CA PRO A 32 8.25 -1.60 -12.55
C PRO A 32 6.94 -1.07 -13.12
N LYS A 33 6.64 -1.37 -14.38
CA LYS A 33 5.41 -0.90 -15.05
C LYS A 33 4.14 -1.44 -14.36
N SER A 34 4.14 -2.73 -14.01
CA SER A 34 3.02 -3.35 -13.30
C SER A 34 2.86 -2.79 -11.88
N PHE A 35 3.97 -2.54 -11.20
CA PHE A 35 3.96 -1.91 -9.88
C PHE A 35 3.38 -0.49 -9.91
N TYR A 36 3.90 0.38 -10.78
CA TYR A 36 3.43 1.76 -10.87
C TYR A 36 2.00 1.85 -11.42
N GLY A 37 1.61 0.95 -12.34
CA GLY A 37 0.21 0.87 -12.79
C GLY A 37 -0.77 0.48 -11.68
N ALA A 38 -0.35 -0.38 -10.74
CA ALA A 38 -1.16 -0.72 -9.59
C ALA A 38 -1.21 0.40 -8.53
N LEU A 39 -0.15 1.18 -8.39
CA LEU A 39 -0.14 2.40 -7.57
C LEU A 39 -1.07 3.47 -8.15
N ASP A 40 -0.98 3.73 -9.45
CA ASP A 40 -1.85 4.67 -10.17
C ASP A 40 -3.32 4.29 -10.02
N ALA A 41 -3.66 3.00 -10.14
CA ALA A 41 -5.02 2.53 -9.92
C ALA A 41 -5.52 2.78 -8.49
N LEU A 42 -4.66 2.66 -7.48
CA LEU A 42 -5.01 2.94 -6.08
C LEU A 42 -5.18 4.45 -5.83
N GLU A 43 -4.37 5.27 -6.49
CA GLU A 43 -4.47 6.72 -6.43
C GLU A 43 -5.73 7.23 -7.12
N SER A 44 -6.01 6.73 -8.33
CA SER A 44 -7.24 7.03 -9.07
C SER A 44 -8.50 6.62 -8.32
N ALA A 45 -8.44 5.51 -7.56
CA ALA A 45 -9.51 5.08 -6.67
C ALA A 45 -9.61 5.89 -5.36
N GLY A 46 -8.69 6.83 -5.12
CA GLY A 46 -8.67 7.70 -3.93
C GLY A 46 -8.20 7.04 -2.65
N PHE A 47 -7.52 5.89 -2.72
CA PHE A 47 -7.02 5.16 -1.53
C PHE A 47 -5.59 5.53 -1.16
N VAL A 48 -4.82 6.00 -2.13
CA VAL A 48 -3.44 6.43 -1.97
C VAL A 48 -3.33 7.85 -2.50
N THR A 49 -2.45 8.65 -1.91
CA THR A 49 -2.03 9.93 -2.48
C THR A 49 -0.52 9.89 -2.62
N HIS A 50 0.01 10.59 -3.63
CA HIS A 50 1.43 10.87 -3.72
C HIS A 50 1.74 12.33 -3.43
N ARG A 51 2.95 12.58 -2.94
CA ARG A 51 3.56 13.89 -2.78
C ARG A 51 4.95 13.86 -3.41
N GLU A 52 5.19 14.81 -4.30
CA GLU A 52 6.50 15.04 -4.88
C GLU A 52 7.40 15.71 -3.81
N ASP A 53 8.39 14.99 -3.28
CA ASP A 53 9.30 15.49 -2.24
C ASP A 53 10.70 15.83 -2.81
N GLY A 54 10.77 16.28 -4.07
CA GLY A 54 11.98 16.74 -4.76
C GLY A 54 13.07 15.69 -5.04
N ILE A 55 13.10 14.58 -4.29
CA ILE A 55 14.07 13.48 -4.41
C ILE A 55 13.36 12.20 -4.89
N ALA A 56 12.16 11.92 -4.40
CA ALA A 56 11.35 10.79 -4.81
C ALA A 56 9.87 11.03 -4.49
N ASP A 57 8.99 10.46 -5.29
CA ASP A 57 7.56 10.40 -4.99
C ASP A 57 7.32 9.60 -3.71
N LYS A 58 6.68 10.26 -2.75
CA LYS A 58 6.23 9.65 -1.50
C LYS A 58 4.76 9.31 -1.62
N TYR A 59 4.40 8.11 -1.21
CA TYR A 59 3.03 7.63 -1.21
C TYR A 59 2.56 7.43 0.22
N SER A 60 1.31 7.78 0.50
CA SER A 60 0.65 7.57 1.78
C SER A 60 -0.80 7.12 1.55
N LEU A 61 -1.41 6.50 2.56
CA LEU A 61 -2.84 6.21 2.52
C LEU A 61 -3.64 7.48 2.75
N THR A 62 -4.78 7.59 2.07
CA THR A 62 -5.83 8.53 2.45
C THR A 62 -6.65 7.96 3.60
N ASP A 63 -7.44 8.78 4.30
CA ASP A 63 -8.40 8.30 5.31
C ASP A 63 -9.35 7.23 4.74
N ALA A 64 -9.78 7.41 3.49
CA ALA A 64 -10.62 6.44 2.79
C ALA A 64 -9.87 5.11 2.54
N GLY A 65 -8.60 5.19 2.16
CA GLY A 65 -7.71 4.04 1.99
C GLY A 65 -7.45 3.29 3.30
N GLU A 66 -7.22 4.01 4.40
CA GLU A 66 -7.05 3.41 5.73
C GLU A 66 -8.31 2.70 6.21
N ARG A 67 -9.47 3.36 6.10
CA ARG A 67 -10.75 2.76 6.49
C ARG A 67 -11.05 1.50 5.68
N ARG A 68 -10.85 1.55 4.36
CA ARG A 68 -11.05 0.39 3.48
C ARG A 68 -10.08 -0.74 3.77
N LEU A 69 -8.82 -0.44 4.11
CA LEU A 69 -7.84 -1.44 4.51
C LEU A 69 -8.27 -2.15 5.80
N ARG A 70 -8.78 -1.42 6.78
CA ARG A 70 -9.25 -1.98 8.06
C ARG A 70 -10.48 -2.86 7.87
N ASP A 71 -11.46 -2.39 7.09
CA ASP A 71 -12.65 -3.15 6.70
C ASP A 71 -12.28 -4.47 5.99
N GLN A 72 -11.36 -4.39 5.03
CA GLN A 72 -10.84 -5.56 4.33
C GLN A 72 -10.13 -6.54 5.27
N PHE A 73 -9.39 -6.04 6.27
CA PHE A 73 -8.71 -6.86 7.26
C PHE A 73 -9.69 -7.54 8.21
N GLU A 74 -10.72 -6.83 8.67
CA GLU A 74 -11.79 -7.37 9.49
C GLU A 74 -12.48 -8.53 8.78
N TRP A 75 -12.92 -8.31 7.54
CA TRP A 75 -13.54 -9.37 6.72
C TRP A 75 -12.63 -10.59 6.53
N MET A 76 -11.32 -10.38 6.31
CA MET A 76 -10.36 -11.49 6.19
C MET A 76 -10.21 -12.26 7.50
N ARG A 77 -10.17 -11.57 8.65
CA ARG A 77 -10.10 -12.20 9.97
C ARG A 77 -11.33 -13.06 10.22
N GLU A 78 -12.52 -12.50 9.98
CA GLU A 78 -13.79 -13.21 10.13
C GLU A 78 -13.85 -14.46 9.24
N ALA A 79 -13.45 -14.32 7.98
CA ALA A 79 -13.46 -15.42 7.01
C ALA A 79 -12.49 -16.56 7.36
N LEU A 80 -11.38 -16.25 8.02
CA LEU A 80 -10.39 -17.23 8.46
C LEU A 80 -10.74 -17.89 9.81
N GLY A 81 -11.82 -17.47 10.46
CA GLY A 81 -12.22 -17.99 11.76
C GLY A 81 -11.29 -17.59 12.90
N GLU A 82 -10.52 -16.51 12.72
CA GLU A 82 -9.63 -15.95 13.74
C GLU A 82 -10.40 -15.06 14.74
N ASP A 83 -11.69 -15.35 14.91
CA ASP A 83 -12.61 -14.73 15.86
C ASP A 83 -12.81 -15.68 17.06
N GLY A 84 -11.81 -15.74 17.95
CA GLY A 84 -11.88 -16.43 19.25
C GLY A 84 -11.13 -17.76 19.36
#